data_AF-A0A3S1NNB8-F1
#
_entry.id   AF-A0A3S1NNB8-F1
#
_cell.length_a   1.000
_cell.length_b   1.000
_cell.length_c   1.000
_cell.angle_alpha   90.00
_cell.angle_beta   90.00
_cell.angle_gamma   90.00
#
_symmetry.space_group_name_H-M   'P 1'
#
loop_
_entity.id
_entity.type
_entity.pdbx_description
1 polymer ?
#
loop_
_entity_poly.entity_id
_entity_poly.type
_entity_poly.pdbx_seq_one_letter_code
_entity_poly.pdbx_strand_id
1 'polypeptide(L)' 'MRGDDIFYWDDTGFTAGGKVVDGVLHHAGMILYRKR' A
#
# COMPACT_ATOMS: atom_id res chain seq x y z
N MET A 1 -7.92 3.57 4.81
CA MET A 1 -6.66 3.47 5.59
C MET A 1 -7.03 3.26 7.04
N ARG A 2 -6.36 2.36 7.74
CA ARG A 2 -6.54 2.16 9.19
C ARG A 2 -5.17 2.26 9.83
N GLY A 3 -4.87 3.39 10.46
CA GLY A 3 -3.49 3.71 10.84
C GLY A 3 -2.59 3.69 9.60
N ASP A 4 -1.51 2.93 9.67
CA ASP A 4 -0.52 2.78 8.59
C ASP A 4 -0.95 1.81 7.47
N ASP A 5 -2.05 1.08 7.65
CA ASP A 5 -2.50 0.09 6.68
C ASP A 5 -3.30 0.74 5.55
N ILE A 6 -2.89 0.47 4.32
CA ILE A 6 -3.56 0.89 3.08
C ILE A 6 -4.24 -0.30 2.42
N PHE A 7 -5.40 -0.04 1.82
CA PHE A 7 -6.17 -1.01 1.06
C PHE A 7 -6.63 -0.34 -0.23
N TYR A 8 -6.45 -1.05 -1.33
CA TYR A 8 -6.93 -0.72 -2.66
C TYR A 8 -7.89 -1.81 -3.12
N TRP A 9 -8.97 -1.38 -3.78
CA TRP A 9 -9.97 -2.24 -4.36
C TRP A 9 -10.51 -1.55 -5.61
N ASP A 10 -10.53 -2.26 -6.74
CA ASP A 10 -11.17 -1.82 -7.99
C ASP A 10 -12.41 -2.63 -8.37
N ASP A 11 -13.09 -2.19 -9.44
CA ASP A 11 -14.32 -2.76 -9.99
C ASP A 11 -14.11 -4.05 -10.80
N THR A 12 -12.85 -4.41 -11.10
CA THR A 12 -12.50 -5.68 -11.76
C THR A 12 -12.40 -6.85 -10.79
N GLY A 13 -12.46 -6.56 -9.48
CA GLY A 13 -12.30 -7.56 -8.41
C GLY A 13 -10.86 -7.69 -7.92
N PHE A 14 -9.95 -6.82 -8.35
CA PHE A 14 -8.60 -6.79 -7.82
C PHE A 14 -8.56 -6.05 -6.47
N THR A 15 -7.77 -6.61 -5.55
CA THR A 15 -7.51 -6.03 -4.23
C THR A 15 -6.03 -6.01 -3.95
N ALA A 16 -5.56 -4.96 -3.30
CA ALA A 16 -4.17 -4.83 -2.87
C ALA A 16 -4.11 -4.19 -1.48
N GLY A 17 -3.13 -4.59 -0.67
CA GLY A 17 -2.93 -4.04 0.66
C GLY A 17 -1.45 -3.84 0.97
N GLY A 18 -1.14 -2.87 1.81
CA GLY A 18 0.23 -2.59 2.22
C GLY A 18 0.29 -1.76 3.49
N LYS A 19 1.49 -1.56 4.01
CA LYS A 19 1.72 -0.77 5.23
C LYS A 19 2.72 0.34 4.95
N VAL A 20 2.40 1.54 5.40
CA VAL A 20 3.33 2.68 5.36
C VAL A 20 4.11 2.70 6.66
N VAL A 21 5.42 2.49 6.59
CA VAL A 21 6.34 2.56 7.75
C VAL A 21 7.35 3.66 7.46
N ASP A 22 7.39 4.69 8.30
CA ASP A 22 8.29 5.85 8.15
C ASP A 22 8.27 6.48 6.75
N GLY A 23 7.08 6.53 6.13
CA GLY A 23 6.89 7.09 4.79
C GLY A 23 7.25 6.16 3.62
N VAL A 24 7.63 4.90 3.91
CA VAL A 24 7.94 3.86 2.93
C VAL A 24 6.79 2.86 2.85
N LEU A 25 6.36 2.51 1.62
CA LEU A 25 5.29 1.54 1.42
C LEU A 25 5.85 0.12 1.28
N HIS A 26 5.43 -0.76 2.20
CA HIS A 26 5.65 -2.19 2.13
C HIS A 26 4.42 -2.86 1.53
N HIS A 27 4.56 -3.45 0.34
CA HIS A 27 3.45 -4.03 -0.40
C HIS A 27 3.88 -5.33 -1.08
N ALA A 28 3.27 -6.47 -0.71
CA ALA A 28 3.49 -7.77 -1.36
C ALA A 28 4.98 -8.13 -1.56
N GLY A 29 5.83 -7.85 -0.56
CA GLY A 29 7.28 -8.08 -0.63
C GLY A 29 8.09 -7.00 -1.34
N MET A 30 7.43 -5.99 -1.92
CA MET A 30 8.06 -4.81 -2.51
C MET A 30 8.22 -3.69 -1.48
N ILE A 31 9.28 -2.89 -1.66
CA ILE A 31 9.52 -1.64 -0.94
C ILE A 31 9.42 -0.49 -1.93
N LEU A 32 8.43 0.38 -1.76
CA LEU A 32 8.15 1.49 -2.66
C LEU A 32 8.41 2.83 -1.99
N TYR A 33 9.10 3.71 -2.72
CA TYR A 33 9.39 5.08 -2.29
C TYR A 33 8.53 6.07 -3.07
N ARG A 34 8.03 7.10 -2.38
CA ARG A 34 7.31 8.20 -3.02
C ARG A 34 8.28 8.99 -3.90
N LYS A 35 7.97 9.10 -5.19
CA LYS A 35 8.63 10.05 -6.10
C LYS A 35 8.23 11.48 -5.72
N ARG A 36 9.17 12.42 -5.83
CA ARG A 36 8.90 13.86 -5.65
C ARG A 36 7.95 14.39 -6.72
#